data_AF-A0A316NTE5-F1
#
_entry.id   AF-A0A316NTE5-F1
#
_cell.length_a   1.000
_cell.length_b   1.000
_cell.length_c   1.000
_cell.angle_alpha   90.00
_cell.angle_beta   90.00
_cell.angle_gamma   90.00
#
_symmetry.space_group_name_H-M   'P 1'
#
loop_
_entity.id
_entity.type
_entity.pdbx_description
1 polymer ?
#
loop_
_entity_poly.entity_id
_entity_poly.type
_entity_poly.pdbx_seq_one_letter_code
_entity_poly.pdbx_strand_id
1 'polypeptide(L)'
;MEIYQLGIFKGKNNELLKQLRPIDDDVMERIVDEVLETDFLVDDPIFIYKNMQQSHYPALDYSKLEQKLQQVIELSNGVSRNVVQTEKQGDAFNRVFINNRQSGPIQCRFYLSPEPQKMHGMVYMLFQEFLNQHLPLQFKYQLQNDAYRCDRIVIYSDRNHKDDVERAIAKVYQSHPQLFEGSDRSLSWLYPSKIPNVYIAPETPGTSFGMQFAELIPNAKAIFDYLYQLKNSDSKISFRSKEEEQQVRNEVKKIVVSLLCREGMTLTSDDIPSQLCGYDDPDRHLSIIYQYGTGKLYQTFQSGNNKYIATYENSDTGRALLQKTAYGTVRPKVDQQVPGISIQKISLDDKEKNPQKVKRRPNPNEGINS
;
A
#
# COMPACT_ATOMS: atom_id res chain seq x y z
N MET A 1 -14.14 -4.79 30.90
CA MET A 1 -13.41 -5.21 29.67
C MET A 1 -12.01 -4.63 29.79
N GLU A 2 -11.20 -5.22 30.66
CA GLU A 2 -9.91 -4.68 31.09
C GLU A 2 -8.82 -5.19 30.16
N ILE A 3 -8.33 -4.27 29.33
CA ILE A 3 -7.29 -4.46 28.33
C ILE A 3 -5.95 -4.18 28.99
N TYR A 4 -5.50 -5.02 29.92
CA TYR A 4 -4.12 -4.98 30.40
C TYR A 4 -3.70 -6.34 30.95
N GLN A 5 -3.08 -7.14 30.09
CA GLN A 5 -1.97 -8.02 30.47
C GLN A 5 -1.37 -8.59 29.18
N LEU A 6 -0.22 -8.03 28.82
CA LEU A 6 1.01 -8.78 28.51
C LEU A 6 2.13 -7.74 28.46
N GLY A 7 3.18 -7.95 29.27
CA GLY A 7 4.30 -7.03 29.41
C GLY A 7 4.89 -6.65 28.05
N ILE A 8 4.79 -5.36 27.73
CA ILE A 8 5.59 -4.58 26.78
C ILE A 8 6.15 -5.43 25.61
N PHE A 9 5.28 -5.94 24.73
CA PHE A 9 5.66 -6.63 23.47
C PHE A 9 5.94 -8.14 23.49
N LYS A 10 5.18 -8.95 24.23
CA LYS A 10 5.07 -10.39 23.91
C LYS A 10 3.64 -10.88 23.95
N GLY A 11 3.18 -11.49 22.86
CA GLY A 11 1.91 -12.21 22.81
C GLY A 11 1.28 -12.22 21.44
N LYS A 12 0.57 -11.15 21.08
CA LYS A 12 -0.30 -11.16 19.91
C LYS A 12 0.41 -10.88 18.58
N ASN A 13 1.44 -10.05 18.55
CA ASN A 13 2.10 -9.69 17.28
C ASN A 13 2.86 -10.86 16.65
N ASN A 14 3.58 -11.68 17.44
CA ASN A 14 4.29 -12.84 16.89
C ASN A 14 3.35 -13.96 16.43
N GLU A 15 2.15 -14.07 17.01
CA GLU A 15 1.12 -15.00 16.52
C GLU A 15 0.42 -14.45 15.28
N LEU A 16 0.10 -13.15 15.25
CA LEU A 16 -0.46 -12.48 14.08
C LEU A 16 0.48 -12.59 12.87
N LEU A 17 1.78 -12.30 13.07
CA LEU A 17 2.81 -12.41 12.02
C LEU A 17 2.94 -13.85 11.47
N LYS A 18 2.72 -14.87 12.33
CA LYS A 18 2.71 -16.29 11.91
C LYS A 18 1.43 -16.69 11.16
N GLN A 19 0.35 -15.94 11.34
CA GLN A 19 -0.93 -16.14 10.66
C GLN A 19 -1.04 -15.32 9.37
N LEU A 20 -0.05 -14.47 9.07
CA LEU A 20 -0.03 -13.72 7.83
C LEU A 20 0.15 -14.65 6.65
N ARG A 21 -0.58 -14.34 5.59
CA ARG A 21 -0.28 -14.88 4.27
C ARG A 21 1.13 -14.43 3.88
N PRO A 22 1.98 -15.34 3.36
CA PRO A 22 3.29 -14.94 2.89
C PRO A 22 3.17 -13.96 1.72
N ILE A 23 3.97 -12.91 1.76
CA ILE A 23 4.18 -12.01 0.61
C ILE A 23 5.12 -12.73 -0.35
N ASP A 24 4.89 -12.55 -1.65
CA ASP A 24 5.76 -13.08 -2.69
C ASP A 24 7.22 -12.62 -2.47
N ASP A 25 8.15 -13.58 -2.42
CA ASP A 25 9.55 -13.31 -2.09
C ASP A 25 10.19 -12.36 -3.12
N ASP A 26 9.92 -12.52 -4.41
CA ASP A 26 10.51 -11.67 -5.45
C ASP A 26 10.02 -10.21 -5.32
N VAL A 27 8.75 -10.03 -4.94
CA VAL A 27 8.21 -8.70 -4.64
C VAL A 27 8.83 -8.15 -3.37
N MET A 28 8.91 -8.95 -2.30
CA MET A 28 9.50 -8.51 -1.05
C MET A 28 10.95 -8.08 -1.23
N GLU A 29 11.74 -8.80 -2.02
CA GLU A 29 13.13 -8.41 -2.29
C GLU A 29 13.23 -7.08 -3.02
N ARG A 30 12.39 -6.86 -4.04
CA ARG A 30 12.31 -5.58 -4.76
C ARG A 30 11.84 -4.43 -3.85
N ILE A 31 10.95 -4.70 -2.90
CA ILE A 31 10.54 -3.70 -1.90
C ILE A 31 11.73 -3.35 -0.99
N VAL A 32 12.52 -4.34 -0.59
CA VAL A 32 13.73 -4.08 0.20
C VAL A 32 14.74 -3.27 -0.61
N ASP A 33 14.94 -3.56 -1.90
CA ASP A 33 15.81 -2.75 -2.77
C ASP A 33 15.31 -1.30 -2.81
N GLU A 34 14.01 -1.09 -3.06
CA GLU A 34 13.39 0.23 -3.05
C GLU A 34 13.65 0.97 -1.73
N VAL A 35 13.45 0.31 -0.58
CA VAL A 35 13.72 0.89 0.74
C VAL A 35 15.20 1.23 0.93
N LEU A 36 16.12 0.36 0.51
CA LEU A 36 17.56 0.58 0.70
C LEU A 36 18.10 1.70 -0.20
N GLU A 37 17.55 1.84 -1.40
CA GLU A 37 17.96 2.81 -2.42
C GLU A 37 17.28 4.18 -2.29
N THR A 38 16.12 4.24 -1.62
CA THR A 38 15.37 5.50 -1.39
C THR A 38 16.23 6.55 -0.69
N ASP A 39 16.39 7.72 -1.31
CA ASP A 39 16.90 8.94 -0.69
C ASP A 39 15.74 9.82 -0.23
N PHE A 40 15.34 9.71 1.04
CA PHE A 40 14.20 10.43 1.60
C PHE A 40 14.30 11.97 1.49
N LEU A 41 15.47 12.56 1.20
CA LEU A 41 15.59 14.01 0.94
C LEU A 41 15.13 14.42 -0.47
N VAL A 42 15.10 13.46 -1.39
CA VAL A 42 14.79 13.65 -2.81
C VAL A 42 13.49 12.93 -3.19
N ASP A 43 13.27 11.75 -2.63
CA ASP A 43 12.18 10.86 -3.00
C ASP A 43 10.89 11.21 -2.25
N ASP A 44 9.99 11.88 -2.98
CA ASP A 44 8.62 12.15 -2.58
C ASP A 44 7.77 10.87 -2.74
N PRO A 45 6.90 10.49 -1.78
CA PRO A 45 5.96 9.38 -1.94
C PRO A 45 5.19 9.39 -3.27
N ILE A 46 4.89 10.57 -3.83
CA ILE A 46 4.23 10.69 -5.14
C ILE A 46 5.13 10.16 -6.27
N PHE A 47 6.44 10.40 -6.20
CA PHE A 47 7.40 9.90 -7.18
C PHE A 47 7.54 8.38 -7.09
N ILE A 48 7.70 7.86 -5.86
CA ILE A 48 7.74 6.41 -5.58
C ILE A 48 6.46 5.75 -6.12
N TYR A 49 5.29 6.31 -5.81
CA TYR A 49 3.99 5.84 -6.32
C TYR A 49 3.97 5.75 -7.85
N LYS A 50 4.40 6.81 -8.55
CA LYS A 50 4.41 6.83 -10.02
C LYS A 50 5.33 5.76 -10.60
N ASN A 51 6.53 5.58 -10.04
CA ASN A 51 7.48 4.58 -10.51
C ASN A 51 6.93 3.16 -10.34
N MET A 52 6.34 2.85 -9.18
CA MET A 52 5.75 1.52 -8.91
C MET A 52 4.50 1.22 -9.74
N GLN A 53 3.82 2.25 -10.25
CA GLN A 53 2.66 2.11 -11.12
C GLN A 53 3.03 2.16 -12.60
N GLN A 54 4.29 2.42 -12.97
CA GLN A 54 4.66 2.62 -14.37
C GLN A 54 4.59 1.30 -15.15
N SER A 55 3.82 1.32 -16.24
CA SER A 55 3.76 0.25 -17.24
C SER A 55 5.01 0.27 -18.13
N HIS A 56 5.50 -0.91 -18.54
CA HIS A 56 6.53 -1.01 -19.58
C HIS A 56 5.96 -0.87 -21.00
N TYR A 57 4.64 -0.98 -21.17
CA TYR A 57 3.98 -0.72 -22.45
C TYR A 57 3.87 0.77 -22.75
N PRO A 58 4.03 1.16 -24.03
CA PRO A 58 3.80 2.53 -24.46
C PRO A 58 2.33 2.92 -24.34
N ALA A 59 2.07 4.22 -24.14
CA ALA A 59 0.73 4.77 -24.26
C ALA A 59 0.31 4.74 -25.74
N LEU A 60 -0.83 4.11 -26.02
CA LEU A 60 -1.40 3.95 -27.36
C LEU A 60 -2.87 4.44 -27.36
N ASP A 61 -3.37 4.83 -28.54
CA ASP A 61 -4.74 5.31 -28.70
C ASP A 61 -5.73 4.15 -28.81
N TYR A 62 -6.61 4.02 -27.82
CA TYR A 62 -7.65 3.00 -27.74
C TYR A 62 -9.06 3.60 -27.64
N SER A 63 -9.22 4.88 -27.93
CA SER A 63 -10.49 5.63 -27.83
C SER A 63 -11.68 4.93 -28.49
N LYS A 64 -11.48 4.31 -29.65
CA LYS A 64 -12.54 3.54 -30.34
C LYS A 64 -12.97 2.28 -29.60
N LEU A 65 -12.05 1.56 -28.97
CA LEU A 65 -12.36 0.38 -28.16
C LEU A 65 -13.02 0.79 -26.84
N GLU A 66 -12.54 1.89 -26.24
CA GLU A 66 -13.12 2.48 -25.03
C GLU A 66 -14.59 2.88 -25.25
N GLN A 67 -14.89 3.61 -26.34
CA GLN A 67 -16.25 4.00 -26.68
C GLN A 67 -17.18 2.81 -26.90
N LYS A 68 -16.70 1.76 -27.60
CA LYS A 68 -17.48 0.54 -27.81
C LYS A 68 -17.78 -0.18 -26.49
N LEU A 69 -16.78 -0.31 -25.62
CA LEU A 69 -16.95 -0.93 -24.31
C LEU A 69 -17.95 -0.13 -23.46
N GLN A 70 -17.81 1.21 -23.45
CA GLN A 70 -18.73 2.09 -22.72
C GLN A 70 -20.17 1.91 -23.20
N GLN A 71 -20.41 1.90 -24.52
CA GLN A 71 -21.74 1.67 -25.09
C GLN A 71 -22.33 0.32 -24.65
N VAL A 72 -21.52 -0.75 -24.65
CA VAL A 72 -21.97 -2.07 -24.19
C VAL A 72 -22.41 -2.04 -22.72
N ILE A 73 -21.62 -1.41 -21.85
CA ILE A 73 -21.92 -1.34 -20.41
C ILE A 73 -23.19 -0.51 -20.16
N GLU A 74 -23.33 0.63 -20.84
CA GLU A 74 -24.51 1.50 -20.73
C GLU A 74 -25.78 0.82 -21.22
N LEU A 75 -25.71 0.13 -22.38
CA LEU A 75 -26.84 -0.62 -22.94
C LEU A 75 -27.26 -1.82 -22.09
N SER A 76 -26.40 -2.30 -21.19
CA SER A 76 -26.72 -3.42 -20.30
C SER A 76 -27.60 -2.99 -19.12
N ASN A 77 -27.73 -1.68 -18.87
CA ASN A 77 -28.57 -1.15 -17.80
C ASN A 77 -30.06 -1.38 -18.12
N GLY A 78 -30.75 -2.14 -17.26
CA GLY A 78 -32.18 -2.44 -17.43
C GLY A 78 -32.53 -3.55 -18.43
N VAL A 79 -31.54 -4.14 -19.12
CA VAL A 79 -31.74 -5.26 -20.06
C VAL A 79 -31.63 -6.63 -19.37
N SER A 80 -30.93 -6.69 -18.24
CA SER A 80 -30.80 -7.90 -17.41
C SER A 80 -31.51 -7.73 -16.06
N ARG A 81 -31.65 -8.80 -15.28
CA ARG A 81 -32.05 -8.70 -13.85
C ARG A 81 -31.03 -7.91 -13.01
N ASN A 82 -29.89 -7.53 -13.59
CA ASN A 82 -28.87 -6.74 -12.94
C ASN A 82 -29.17 -5.24 -13.03
N VAL A 83 -28.79 -4.53 -11.97
CA VAL A 83 -28.74 -3.07 -11.96
C VAL A 83 -27.30 -2.66 -12.20
N VAL A 84 -27.05 -1.93 -13.30
CA VAL A 84 -25.72 -1.46 -13.69
C VAL A 84 -25.68 0.06 -13.66
N GLN A 85 -24.69 0.62 -12.97
CA GLN A 85 -24.44 2.06 -12.91
C GLN A 85 -22.99 2.33 -13.31
N THR A 86 -22.74 3.50 -13.92
CA THR A 86 -21.39 3.93 -14.27
C THR A 86 -21.11 5.33 -13.76
N GLU A 87 -19.84 5.60 -13.43
CA GLU A 87 -19.38 6.90 -12.94
C GLU A 87 -17.94 7.16 -13.42
N LYS A 88 -17.70 8.33 -14.03
CA LYS A 88 -16.34 8.75 -14.36
C LYS A 88 -15.61 9.22 -13.11
N GLN A 89 -14.41 8.68 -12.88
CA GLN A 89 -13.50 9.15 -11.84
C GLN A 89 -12.42 10.03 -12.47
N GLY A 90 -12.77 11.30 -12.70
CA GLY A 90 -11.96 12.23 -13.49
C GLY A 90 -11.75 11.70 -14.90
N ASP A 91 -10.56 11.96 -15.44
CA ASP A 91 -10.18 11.54 -16.80
C ASP A 91 -9.42 10.20 -16.83
N ALA A 92 -9.18 9.59 -15.67
CA ALA A 92 -8.28 8.44 -15.54
C ALA A 92 -9.00 7.09 -15.51
N PHE A 93 -10.23 7.03 -14.96
CA PHE A 93 -10.96 5.78 -14.81
C PHE A 93 -12.45 5.95 -15.07
N ASN A 94 -13.06 4.87 -15.53
CA ASN A 94 -14.50 4.69 -15.41
C ASN A 94 -14.80 3.61 -14.37
N ARG A 95 -15.77 3.89 -13.51
CA ARG A 95 -16.27 2.98 -12.47
C ARG A 95 -17.58 2.37 -12.93
N VAL A 96 -17.75 1.09 -12.63
CA VAL A 96 -18.93 0.31 -12.95
C VAL A 96 -19.39 -0.36 -11.67
N PHE A 97 -20.66 -0.20 -11.35
CA PHE A 97 -21.31 -0.80 -10.20
C PHE A 97 -22.35 -1.80 -10.69
N ILE A 98 -22.29 -3.04 -10.22
CA ILE A 98 -23.23 -4.10 -10.55
C ILE A 98 -23.94 -4.50 -9.25
N ASN A 99 -25.28 -4.46 -9.24
CA ASN A 99 -26.12 -4.87 -8.11
C ASN A 99 -25.70 -4.25 -6.76
N ASN A 100 -25.20 -3.01 -6.78
CA ASN A 100 -24.52 -2.37 -5.64
C ASN A 100 -25.31 -2.37 -4.32
N ARG A 101 -26.65 -2.32 -4.39
CA ARG A 101 -27.53 -2.40 -3.20
C ARG A 101 -27.44 -3.74 -2.44
N GLN A 102 -26.90 -4.77 -3.08
CA GLN A 102 -26.69 -6.11 -2.51
C GLN A 102 -25.24 -6.32 -2.04
N SER A 103 -24.34 -5.37 -2.30
CA SER A 103 -22.95 -5.42 -1.83
C SER A 103 -22.88 -4.95 -0.38
N GLY A 104 -22.15 -5.70 0.45
CA GLY A 104 -21.67 -5.22 1.74
C GLY A 104 -20.51 -4.24 1.61
N PRO A 105 -19.90 -3.84 2.74
CA PRO A 105 -18.68 -3.04 2.73
C PRO A 105 -17.55 -3.76 1.98
N ILE A 106 -16.87 -3.05 1.09
CA ILE A 106 -15.72 -3.59 0.36
C ILE A 106 -14.64 -3.98 1.36
N GLN A 107 -14.09 -5.18 1.20
CA GLN A 107 -13.00 -5.69 2.03
C GLN A 107 -11.81 -6.21 1.23
N CYS A 108 -12.00 -6.48 -0.07
CA CYS A 108 -10.96 -6.99 -0.93
C CYS A 108 -10.95 -6.30 -2.29
N ARG A 109 -9.76 -6.26 -2.88
CA ARG A 109 -9.48 -5.74 -4.22
C ARG A 109 -8.76 -6.81 -5.02
N PHE A 110 -9.17 -6.99 -6.27
CA PHE A 110 -8.44 -7.76 -7.27
C PHE A 110 -7.84 -6.79 -8.29
N TYR A 111 -6.55 -6.95 -8.57
CA TYR A 111 -5.80 -6.13 -9.50
C TYR A 111 -5.42 -6.95 -10.72
N LEU A 112 -5.71 -6.40 -11.90
CA LEU A 112 -5.31 -6.96 -13.18
C LEU A 112 -4.68 -5.85 -14.02
N SER A 113 -3.56 -6.19 -14.66
CA SER A 113 -2.84 -5.28 -15.55
C SER A 113 -2.56 -5.92 -16.91
N PRO A 114 -3.58 -6.32 -17.67
CA PRO A 114 -3.37 -6.90 -18.99
C PRO A 114 -2.61 -5.94 -19.90
N GLU A 115 -1.94 -6.44 -20.93
CA GLU A 115 -1.44 -5.57 -22.01
C GLU A 115 -2.51 -4.56 -22.43
N PRO A 116 -2.17 -3.28 -22.69
CA PRO A 116 -3.17 -2.25 -22.99
C PRO A 116 -4.13 -2.63 -24.12
N GLN A 117 -3.63 -3.31 -25.16
CA GLN A 117 -4.42 -3.80 -26.29
C GLN A 117 -5.46 -4.88 -25.91
N LYS A 118 -5.22 -5.62 -24.82
CA LYS A 118 -6.09 -6.70 -24.32
C LYS A 118 -7.09 -6.21 -23.28
N MET A 119 -6.86 -5.03 -22.66
CA MET A 119 -7.64 -4.51 -21.53
C MET A 119 -9.14 -4.45 -21.82
N HIS A 120 -9.56 -3.82 -22.93
CA HIS A 120 -10.98 -3.67 -23.25
C HIS A 120 -11.69 -5.01 -23.48
N GLY A 121 -11.01 -5.96 -24.12
CA GLY A 121 -11.50 -7.33 -24.29
C GLY A 121 -11.64 -8.05 -22.94
N MET A 122 -10.65 -7.92 -22.07
CA MET A 122 -10.72 -8.48 -20.71
C MET A 122 -11.87 -7.88 -19.90
N VAL A 123 -12.03 -6.55 -19.90
CA VAL A 123 -13.14 -5.88 -19.18
C VAL A 123 -14.48 -6.37 -19.71
N TYR A 124 -14.65 -6.48 -21.02
CA TYR A 124 -15.88 -7.00 -21.62
C TYR A 124 -16.20 -8.42 -21.12
N MET A 125 -15.22 -9.34 -21.15
CA MET A 125 -15.46 -10.73 -20.72
C MET A 125 -15.74 -10.84 -19.22
N LEU A 126 -15.01 -10.08 -18.39
CA LEU A 126 -15.28 -10.00 -16.96
C LEU A 126 -16.69 -9.46 -16.68
N PHE A 127 -17.06 -8.37 -17.34
CA PHE A 127 -18.38 -7.76 -17.19
C PHE A 127 -19.51 -8.73 -17.55
N GLN A 128 -19.41 -9.43 -18.68
CA GLN A 128 -20.39 -10.45 -19.07
C GLN A 128 -20.51 -11.56 -18.02
N GLU A 129 -19.38 -12.06 -17.50
CA GLU A 129 -19.40 -13.11 -16.49
C GLU A 129 -20.00 -12.64 -15.16
N PHE A 130 -19.74 -11.40 -14.75
CA PHE A 130 -20.35 -10.80 -13.55
C PHE A 130 -21.86 -10.66 -13.70
N LEU A 131 -22.35 -10.24 -14.88
CA LEU A 131 -23.79 -10.15 -15.17
C LEU A 131 -24.46 -11.53 -15.19
N ASN A 132 -23.83 -12.53 -15.80
CA ASN A 132 -24.35 -13.89 -15.87
C ASN A 132 -24.52 -14.50 -14.47
N GLN A 133 -23.56 -14.25 -13.59
CA GLN A 133 -23.58 -14.72 -12.21
C GLN A 133 -24.36 -13.80 -11.24
N HIS A 134 -24.86 -12.67 -11.73
CA HIS A 134 -25.58 -11.67 -10.93
C HIS A 134 -24.78 -11.13 -9.72
N LEU A 135 -23.46 -11.00 -9.87
CA LEU A 135 -22.58 -10.67 -8.75
C LEU A 135 -22.72 -9.20 -8.31
N PRO A 136 -22.90 -8.94 -7.01
CA PRO A 136 -22.80 -7.59 -6.48
C PRO A 136 -21.35 -7.20 -6.27
N LEU A 137 -20.89 -6.22 -7.04
CA LEU A 137 -19.52 -5.71 -6.98
C LEU A 137 -19.44 -4.34 -7.63
N GLN A 138 -18.28 -3.70 -7.46
CA GLN A 138 -17.89 -2.58 -8.30
C GLN A 138 -16.51 -2.87 -8.90
N PHE A 139 -16.22 -2.33 -10.07
CA PHE A 139 -14.86 -2.34 -10.61
C PHE A 139 -14.59 -1.03 -11.31
N LYS A 140 -13.32 -0.67 -11.41
CA LYS A 140 -12.86 0.42 -12.27
C LYS A 140 -11.97 -0.14 -13.36
N TYR A 141 -12.00 0.50 -14.52
CA TYR A 141 -11.02 0.29 -15.56
C TYR A 141 -10.47 1.62 -16.04
N GLN A 142 -9.21 1.60 -16.44
CA GLN A 142 -8.44 2.77 -16.84
C GLN A 142 -8.92 3.29 -18.20
N LEU A 143 -8.92 4.61 -18.32
CA LEU A 143 -9.16 5.34 -19.57
C LEU A 143 -7.82 5.71 -20.21
N GLN A 144 -7.84 6.00 -21.51
CA GLN A 144 -6.64 6.28 -22.30
C GLN A 144 -5.71 7.35 -21.70
N ASN A 145 -6.25 8.37 -21.04
CA ASN A 145 -5.47 9.50 -20.51
C ASN A 145 -4.49 9.12 -19.38
N ASP A 146 -4.59 7.91 -18.81
CA ASP A 146 -3.67 7.41 -17.78
C ASP A 146 -3.03 6.06 -18.17
N ALA A 147 -3.07 5.68 -19.46
CA ALA A 147 -2.67 4.35 -19.98
C ALA A 147 -1.22 3.91 -19.71
N TYR A 148 -0.40 4.80 -19.15
CA TYR A 148 0.95 4.49 -18.68
C TYR A 148 0.98 3.83 -17.29
N ARG A 149 -0.15 3.71 -16.58
CA ARG A 149 -0.19 3.05 -15.27
C ARG A 149 -0.62 1.59 -15.35
N CYS A 150 -0.12 0.77 -14.44
CA CYS A 150 -0.46 -0.64 -14.35
C CYS A 150 -1.78 -0.92 -13.61
N ASP A 151 -2.44 0.03 -12.93
CA ASP A 151 -3.74 -0.21 -12.27
C ASP A 151 -4.94 -0.22 -13.24
N ARG A 152 -4.79 -0.95 -14.36
CA ARG A 152 -5.70 -0.98 -15.51
C ARG A 152 -7.11 -1.46 -15.17
N ILE A 153 -7.23 -2.50 -14.35
CA ILE A 153 -8.53 -3.02 -13.89
C ILE A 153 -8.40 -3.31 -12.39
N VAL A 154 -9.31 -2.73 -11.62
CA VAL A 154 -9.41 -3.02 -10.17
C VAL A 154 -10.84 -3.39 -9.84
N ILE A 155 -11.04 -4.61 -9.36
CA ILE A 155 -12.34 -5.15 -8.96
C ILE A 155 -12.41 -5.11 -7.44
N TYR A 156 -13.52 -4.59 -6.91
CA TYR A 156 -13.75 -4.44 -5.48
C TYR A 156 -14.91 -5.35 -5.09
N SER A 157 -14.72 -6.13 -4.04
CA SER A 157 -15.74 -7.03 -3.53
C SER A 157 -15.81 -6.98 -2.01
N ASP A 158 -17.01 -7.23 -1.49
CA ASP A 158 -17.18 -7.52 -0.08
C ASP A 158 -16.66 -8.94 0.25
N ARG A 159 -16.66 -9.28 1.54
CA ARG A 159 -16.17 -10.57 2.01
C ARG A 159 -17.03 -11.75 1.58
N ASN A 160 -18.35 -11.57 1.49
CA ASN A 160 -19.29 -12.65 1.22
C ASN A 160 -19.24 -13.07 -0.25
N HIS A 161 -18.90 -12.14 -1.14
CA HIS A 161 -18.86 -12.35 -2.58
C HIS A 161 -17.44 -12.50 -3.15
N LYS A 162 -16.38 -12.34 -2.34
CA LYS A 162 -14.97 -12.49 -2.77
C LYS A 162 -14.74 -13.75 -3.59
N ASP A 163 -15.17 -14.91 -3.08
CA ASP A 163 -14.91 -16.19 -3.72
C ASP A 163 -15.71 -16.37 -5.02
N ASP A 164 -16.90 -15.77 -5.12
CA ASP A 164 -17.66 -15.72 -6.37
C ASP A 164 -16.97 -14.86 -7.42
N VAL A 165 -16.44 -13.70 -7.01
CA VAL A 165 -15.66 -12.83 -7.90
C VAL A 165 -14.40 -13.55 -8.38
N GLU A 166 -13.67 -14.22 -7.49
CA GLU A 166 -12.49 -15.01 -7.87
C GLU A 166 -12.87 -16.14 -8.84
N ARG A 167 -13.99 -16.84 -8.61
CA ARG A 167 -14.51 -17.85 -9.56
C ARG A 167 -14.87 -17.27 -10.92
N ALA A 168 -15.47 -16.08 -10.98
CA ALA A 168 -15.79 -15.39 -12.22
C ALA A 168 -14.53 -15.02 -13.01
N ILE A 169 -13.52 -14.46 -12.34
CA ILE A 169 -12.22 -14.17 -12.98
C ILE A 169 -11.58 -15.46 -13.48
N ALA A 170 -11.64 -16.55 -12.70
CA ALA A 170 -11.07 -17.84 -13.09
C ALA A 170 -11.73 -18.43 -14.34
N LYS A 171 -13.05 -18.30 -14.49
CA LYS A 171 -13.76 -18.73 -15.71
C LYS A 171 -13.34 -17.92 -16.95
N VAL A 172 -13.15 -16.61 -16.80
CA VAL A 172 -12.64 -15.77 -17.89
C VAL A 172 -11.21 -16.18 -18.24
N TYR A 173 -10.36 -16.45 -17.25
CA TYR A 173 -9.01 -16.97 -17.49
C TYR A 173 -9.02 -18.32 -18.22
N GLN A 174 -9.85 -19.27 -17.81
CA GLN A 174 -9.94 -20.60 -18.43
C GLN A 174 -10.42 -20.54 -19.88
N SER A 175 -11.32 -19.62 -20.20
CA SER A 175 -11.87 -19.47 -21.55
C SER A 175 -11.04 -18.56 -22.45
N HIS A 176 -10.30 -17.61 -21.88
CA HIS A 176 -9.54 -16.58 -22.61
C HIS A 176 -8.16 -16.32 -21.97
N PRO A 177 -7.29 -17.34 -21.82
CA PRO A 177 -6.01 -17.19 -21.11
C PRO A 177 -5.09 -16.15 -21.77
N GLN A 178 -5.18 -15.99 -23.09
CA GLN A 178 -4.41 -15.02 -23.87
C GLN A 178 -4.60 -13.56 -23.43
N LEU A 179 -5.74 -13.24 -22.80
CA LEU A 179 -6.01 -11.89 -22.28
C LEU A 179 -5.12 -11.54 -21.08
N PHE A 180 -4.66 -12.55 -20.33
CA PHE A 180 -3.85 -12.40 -19.12
C PHE A 180 -2.34 -12.48 -19.41
N GLU A 181 -1.94 -13.00 -20.56
CA GLU A 181 -0.54 -13.05 -20.99
C GLU A 181 0.05 -11.65 -21.12
N GLY A 182 1.31 -11.49 -20.69
CA GLY A 182 2.03 -10.22 -20.76
C GLY A 182 1.57 -9.17 -19.76
N SER A 183 0.77 -9.55 -18.74
CA SER A 183 0.30 -8.60 -17.74
C SER A 183 1.42 -8.01 -16.88
N ASP A 184 1.31 -6.72 -16.57
CA ASP A 184 2.19 -6.05 -15.62
C ASP A 184 1.90 -6.44 -14.17
N ARG A 185 2.89 -6.23 -13.30
CA ARG A 185 2.74 -6.34 -11.85
C ARG A 185 3.29 -5.11 -11.14
N SER A 186 2.41 -4.36 -10.48
CA SER A 186 2.84 -3.30 -9.57
C SER A 186 3.58 -3.88 -8.37
N LEU A 187 4.61 -3.16 -7.90
CA LEU A 187 5.35 -3.53 -6.69
C LEU A 187 4.46 -3.57 -5.44
N SER A 188 3.41 -2.74 -5.39
CA SER A 188 2.47 -2.73 -4.26
C SER A 188 1.55 -3.95 -4.21
N TRP A 189 1.54 -4.81 -5.22
CA TRP A 189 0.64 -5.97 -5.27
C TRP A 189 1.29 -7.21 -4.66
N LEU A 190 1.15 -7.27 -3.33
CA LEU A 190 1.90 -8.19 -2.47
C LEU A 190 1.52 -9.66 -2.65
N TYR A 191 0.24 -9.95 -2.93
CA TYR A 191 -0.27 -11.32 -2.93
C TYR A 191 -0.79 -11.71 -4.32
N PRO A 192 -0.27 -12.78 -4.93
CA PRO A 192 -0.95 -13.38 -6.07
C PRO A 192 -2.29 -13.96 -5.61
N SER A 193 -3.30 -13.95 -6.48
CA SER A 193 -4.51 -14.75 -6.27
C SER A 193 -4.25 -16.22 -6.70
N LYS A 194 -5.29 -17.05 -6.72
CA LYS A 194 -5.17 -18.42 -7.28
C LYS A 194 -5.11 -18.43 -8.82
N ILE A 195 -5.32 -17.29 -9.46
CA ILE A 195 -5.41 -17.14 -10.91
C ILE A 195 -4.13 -16.44 -11.39
N PRO A 196 -3.43 -16.98 -12.41
CA PRO A 196 -2.21 -16.37 -12.94
C PRO A 196 -2.45 -14.92 -13.37
N ASN A 197 -1.49 -14.05 -13.03
CA ASN A 197 -1.50 -12.61 -13.36
C ASN A 197 -2.67 -11.81 -12.75
N VAL A 198 -3.29 -12.33 -11.69
CA VAL A 198 -4.30 -11.63 -10.89
C VAL A 198 -3.80 -11.52 -9.47
N TYR A 199 -3.85 -10.33 -8.89
CA TYR A 199 -3.33 -10.05 -7.55
C TYR A 199 -4.45 -9.63 -6.61
N ILE A 200 -4.32 -9.94 -5.33
CA ILE A 200 -5.31 -9.62 -4.31
C ILE A 200 -4.70 -8.72 -3.23
N ALA A 201 -5.48 -7.77 -2.74
CA ALA A 201 -5.12 -6.95 -1.59
C ALA A 201 -6.35 -6.66 -0.71
N PRO A 202 -6.15 -6.37 0.58
CA PRO A 202 -7.22 -5.86 1.42
C PRO A 202 -7.66 -4.46 0.96
N GLU A 203 -8.90 -4.09 1.27
CA GLU A 203 -9.39 -2.73 1.08
C GLU A 203 -8.66 -1.75 2.01
N THR A 204 -8.34 -0.56 1.51
CA THR A 204 -7.81 0.56 2.30
C THR A 204 -8.80 1.73 2.27
N PRO A 205 -9.76 1.80 3.21
CA PRO A 205 -10.77 2.85 3.20
C PRO A 205 -10.14 4.24 3.31
N GLY A 206 -10.63 5.18 2.50
CA GLY A 206 -10.21 6.59 2.51
C GLY A 206 -8.93 6.90 1.75
N THR A 207 -8.18 5.90 1.27
CA THR A 207 -6.88 6.09 0.62
C THR A 207 -6.68 5.17 -0.59
N SER A 208 -5.81 5.58 -1.52
CA SER A 208 -5.31 4.68 -2.57
C SER A 208 -4.34 3.69 -1.96
N PHE A 209 -4.50 2.38 -2.25
CA PHE A 209 -3.59 1.34 -1.76
C PHE A 209 -2.16 1.61 -2.21
N GLY A 210 -1.97 1.95 -3.49
CA GLY A 210 -0.64 2.22 -4.02
C GLY A 210 0.00 3.46 -3.40
N MET A 211 -0.78 4.51 -3.08
CA MET A 211 -0.24 5.71 -2.42
C MET A 211 0.16 5.41 -0.97
N GLN A 212 -0.70 4.68 -0.24
CA GLN A 212 -0.42 4.28 1.13
C GLN A 212 0.83 3.37 1.20
N PHE A 213 1.00 2.51 0.20
CA PHE A 213 2.23 1.73 0.03
C PHE A 213 3.46 2.64 -0.19
N ALA A 214 3.33 3.65 -1.07
CA ALA A 214 4.43 4.57 -1.36
C ALA A 214 4.85 5.42 -0.15
N GLU A 215 3.89 5.85 0.69
CA GLU A 215 4.15 6.58 1.93
C GLU A 215 4.89 5.74 2.98
N LEU A 216 4.76 4.42 2.91
CA LEU A 216 5.43 3.48 3.81
C LEU A 216 6.94 3.37 3.54
N ILE A 217 7.36 3.52 2.27
CA ILE A 217 8.76 3.33 1.87
C ILE A 217 9.71 4.32 2.58
N PRO A 218 9.46 5.65 2.60
CA PRO A 218 10.29 6.58 3.36
C PRO A 218 10.28 6.33 4.88
N ASN A 219 9.15 5.88 5.43
CA ASN A 219 9.07 5.51 6.85
C ASN A 219 9.96 4.29 7.17
N ALA A 220 9.95 3.28 6.28
CA ALA A 220 10.83 2.11 6.40
C ALA A 220 12.30 2.52 6.29
N LYS A 221 12.64 3.39 5.34
CA LYS A 221 13.98 3.97 5.17
C LYS A 221 14.44 4.70 6.43
N ALA A 222 13.61 5.58 6.99
CA ALA A 222 13.94 6.32 8.21
C ALA A 222 14.21 5.41 9.42
N ILE A 223 13.41 4.36 9.60
CA ILE A 223 13.65 3.35 10.65
C ILE A 223 14.97 2.63 10.41
N PHE A 224 15.20 2.20 9.18
CA PHE A 224 16.41 1.51 8.77
C PHE A 224 17.66 2.37 9.04
N ASP A 225 17.67 3.62 8.59
CA ASP A 225 18.79 4.54 8.77
C ASP A 225 19.09 4.80 10.25
N TYR A 226 18.05 4.88 11.08
CA TYR A 226 18.21 4.96 12.52
C TYR A 226 18.81 3.69 13.14
N LEU A 227 18.37 2.50 12.73
CA LEU A 227 18.91 1.24 13.28
C LEU A 227 20.39 1.07 12.93
N TYR A 228 20.80 1.47 11.72
CA TYR A 228 22.17 1.32 11.22
C TYR A 228 23.02 2.59 11.35
N GLN A 229 22.47 3.65 11.95
CA GLN A 229 23.18 4.91 12.23
C GLN A 229 23.77 5.56 10.98
N LEU A 230 23.02 5.51 9.87
CA LEU A 230 23.44 6.15 8.63
C LEU A 230 23.42 7.66 8.76
N LYS A 231 24.36 8.30 8.07
CA LYS A 231 24.48 9.76 7.97
C LYS A 231 24.01 10.21 6.60
N ASN A 232 23.62 11.47 6.51
CA ASN A 232 23.15 12.07 5.26
C ASN A 232 24.22 12.06 4.14
N SER A 233 25.50 11.94 4.49
CA SER A 233 26.62 11.80 3.54
C SER A 233 26.81 10.37 3.02
N ASP A 234 26.23 9.37 3.69
CA ASP A 234 26.50 7.96 3.50
C ASP A 234 25.22 7.29 2.95
N SER A 235 24.80 7.69 1.74
CA SER A 235 23.58 7.17 1.12
C SER A 235 23.70 5.72 0.65
N LYS A 236 24.92 5.17 0.60
CA LYS A 236 25.18 3.79 0.18
C LYS A 236 25.70 2.97 1.35
N ILE A 237 24.92 1.96 1.75
CA ILE A 237 25.42 0.92 2.62
C ILE A 237 26.39 0.03 1.86
N SER A 238 27.47 -0.34 2.54
CA SER A 238 28.39 -1.38 2.08
C SER A 238 28.34 -2.53 3.08
N PHE A 239 28.22 -3.74 2.56
CA PHE A 239 28.23 -4.96 3.35
C PHE A 239 29.64 -5.56 3.33
N ARG A 240 30.11 -6.03 4.48
CA ARG A 240 31.42 -6.68 4.62
C ARG A 240 31.38 -8.13 4.15
N SER A 241 30.19 -8.71 4.06
CA SER A 241 29.95 -10.10 3.65
C SER A 241 28.52 -10.29 3.14
N LYS A 242 28.28 -11.40 2.43
CA LYS A 242 26.92 -11.78 1.99
C LYS A 242 26.02 -12.15 3.18
N GLU A 243 26.59 -12.69 4.24
CA GLU A 243 25.86 -13.05 5.45
C GLU A 243 25.34 -11.79 6.16
N GLU A 244 26.15 -10.73 6.24
CA GLU A 244 25.74 -9.42 6.77
C GLU A 244 24.65 -8.79 5.89
N GLU A 245 24.84 -8.80 4.58
CA GLU A 245 23.83 -8.33 3.62
C GLU A 245 22.49 -9.04 3.84
N GLN A 246 22.48 -10.37 3.92
CA GLN A 246 21.26 -11.12 4.14
C GLN A 246 20.59 -10.81 5.49
N GLN A 247 21.38 -10.61 6.56
CA GLN A 247 20.86 -10.22 7.87
C GLN A 247 20.19 -8.85 7.81
N VAL A 248 20.83 -7.88 7.17
CA VAL A 248 20.29 -6.53 6.96
C VAL A 248 19.00 -6.58 6.16
N ARG A 249 19.02 -7.28 5.04
CA ARG A 249 17.85 -7.46 4.18
C ARG A 249 16.68 -8.10 4.92
N ASN A 250 16.94 -9.15 5.72
CA ASN A 250 15.92 -9.76 6.57
C ASN A 250 15.36 -8.81 7.63
N GLU A 251 16.17 -7.87 8.13
CA GLU A 251 15.69 -6.85 9.07
C GLU A 251 14.79 -5.84 8.37
N VAL A 252 15.12 -5.40 7.15
CA VAL A 252 14.25 -4.52 6.35
C VAL A 252 12.92 -5.18 6.03
N LYS A 253 12.91 -6.48 5.70
CA LYS A 253 11.65 -7.23 5.53
C LYS A 253 10.75 -7.13 6.75
N LYS A 254 11.30 -7.26 7.97
CA LYS A 254 10.51 -7.15 9.20
C LYS A 254 9.98 -5.74 9.43
N ILE A 255 10.76 -4.71 9.11
CA ILE A 255 10.32 -3.30 9.17
C ILE A 255 9.11 -3.11 8.23
N VAL A 256 9.26 -3.49 6.97
CA VAL A 256 8.23 -3.36 5.94
C VAL A 256 6.95 -4.09 6.33
N VAL A 257 7.04 -5.36 6.73
CA VAL A 257 5.88 -6.16 7.16
C VAL A 257 5.19 -5.52 8.37
N SER A 258 5.95 -5.02 9.34
CA SER A 258 5.37 -4.37 10.53
C SER A 258 4.58 -3.12 10.17
N LEU A 259 5.11 -2.30 9.26
CA LEU A 259 4.42 -1.11 8.76
C LEU A 259 3.17 -1.50 7.95
N LEU A 260 3.28 -2.48 7.04
CA LEU A 260 2.13 -2.95 6.24
C LEU A 260 0.99 -3.48 7.13
N CYS A 261 1.33 -4.21 8.19
CA CYS A 261 0.35 -4.66 9.18
C CYS A 261 -0.30 -3.50 9.91
N ARG A 262 0.43 -2.43 10.25
CA ARG A 262 -0.20 -1.27 10.88
C ARG A 262 -1.17 -0.57 9.94
N GLU A 263 -0.79 -0.45 8.68
CA GLU A 263 -1.59 0.20 7.64
C GLU A 263 -2.81 -0.63 7.20
N GLY A 264 -2.94 -1.89 7.64
CA GLY A 264 -4.01 -2.81 7.25
C GLY A 264 -3.83 -3.37 5.83
N MET A 265 -2.60 -3.42 5.34
CA MET A 265 -2.25 -3.81 3.97
C MET A 265 -1.83 -5.29 3.86
N THR A 266 -1.86 -6.02 4.97
CA THR A 266 -1.55 -7.46 5.02
C THR A 266 -2.80 -8.33 5.09
N LEU A 267 -2.70 -9.57 4.60
CA LEU A 267 -3.73 -10.58 4.72
C LEU A 267 -3.31 -11.68 5.70
N THR A 268 -4.26 -12.29 6.39
CA THR A 268 -4.07 -13.59 7.05
C THR A 268 -4.10 -14.73 6.03
N SER A 269 -3.75 -15.95 6.45
CA SER A 269 -3.86 -17.17 5.63
C SER A 269 -5.27 -17.42 5.08
N ASP A 270 -6.29 -16.87 5.73
CA ASP A 270 -7.71 -16.99 5.32
C ASP A 270 -8.18 -15.77 4.50
N ASP A 271 -7.25 -15.01 3.92
CA ASP A 271 -7.51 -13.79 3.13
C ASP A 271 -8.29 -12.70 3.91
N ILE A 272 -8.16 -12.67 5.24
CA ILE A 272 -8.76 -11.63 6.08
C ILE A 272 -7.77 -10.48 6.23
N PRO A 273 -8.18 -9.21 6.04
CA PRO A 273 -7.33 -8.07 6.35
C PRO A 273 -6.78 -8.15 7.78
N SER A 274 -5.45 -8.11 7.91
CA SER A 274 -4.76 -8.09 9.19
C SER A 274 -4.28 -6.68 9.47
N GLN A 275 -4.67 -6.14 10.62
CA GLN A 275 -4.30 -4.81 11.05
C GLN A 275 -3.91 -4.73 12.53
N LEU A 276 -2.91 -3.91 12.86
CA LEU A 276 -2.50 -3.66 14.25
C LEU A 276 -3.37 -2.60 14.96
N CYS A 277 -4.04 -1.73 14.19
CA CYS A 277 -4.95 -0.71 14.71
C CYS A 277 -6.21 -0.59 13.84
N GLY A 278 -7.28 -0.03 14.40
CA GLY A 278 -8.55 0.19 13.70
C GLY A 278 -8.45 1.25 12.60
N TYR A 279 -9.42 1.25 11.68
CA TYR A 279 -9.51 2.25 10.60
C TYR A 279 -9.86 3.66 11.11
N ASP A 280 -10.50 3.75 12.27
CA ASP A 280 -10.87 4.96 12.99
C ASP A 280 -9.74 5.51 13.88
N ASP A 281 -8.60 4.82 13.92
CA ASP A 281 -7.46 5.26 14.71
C ASP A 281 -6.80 6.50 14.08
N PRO A 282 -6.75 7.65 14.78
CA PRO A 282 -6.19 8.89 14.23
C PRO A 282 -4.69 8.82 13.91
N ASP A 283 -3.96 7.85 14.47
CA ASP A 283 -2.54 7.63 14.12
C ASP A 283 -2.32 6.35 13.33
N ARG A 284 -3.34 5.82 12.65
CA ARG A 284 -3.19 4.68 11.74
C ARG A 284 -1.94 4.85 10.88
N HIS A 285 -1.84 6.01 10.23
CA HIS A 285 -0.68 6.43 9.45
C HIS A 285 0.44 6.95 10.35
N LEU A 286 1.59 6.26 10.33
CA LEU A 286 2.75 6.71 11.09
C LEU A 286 3.45 7.88 10.40
N SER A 287 3.78 8.89 11.21
CA SER A 287 4.75 9.92 10.82
C SER A 287 6.05 9.65 11.56
N ILE A 288 7.06 9.22 10.80
CA ILE A 288 8.39 8.90 11.30
C ILE A 288 9.40 9.85 10.66
N ILE A 289 10.28 10.43 11.49
CA ILE A 289 11.34 11.32 11.02
C ILE A 289 12.65 10.87 11.66
N TYR A 290 13.63 10.53 10.83
CA TYR A 290 15.00 10.31 11.28
C TYR A 290 15.83 11.58 11.10
N GLN A 291 16.38 12.11 12.20
CA GLN A 291 17.20 13.31 12.18
C GLN A 291 18.68 12.93 12.15
N TYR A 292 19.25 12.87 10.95
CA TYR A 292 20.64 12.50 10.69
C TYR A 292 21.68 13.28 11.51
N GLY A 293 21.43 14.56 11.79
CA GLY A 293 22.36 15.40 12.55
C GLY A 293 22.49 14.98 14.02
N THR A 294 21.42 14.41 14.61
CA THR A 294 21.39 13.98 16.02
C THR A 294 21.40 12.45 16.16
N GLY A 295 21.08 11.72 15.09
CA GLY A 295 20.90 10.28 15.09
C GLY A 295 19.64 9.82 15.84
N LYS A 296 18.68 10.73 16.07
CA LYS A 296 17.42 10.44 16.79
C LYS A 296 16.28 10.15 15.81
N LEU A 297 15.37 9.28 16.22
CA LEU A 297 14.14 8.96 15.48
C LEU A 297 12.93 9.52 16.22
N TYR A 298 12.08 10.25 15.51
CA TYR A 298 10.88 10.88 16.04
C TYR A 298 9.64 10.20 15.47
N GLN A 299 8.66 9.97 16.33
CA GLN A 299 7.37 9.44 15.96
C GLN A 299 6.27 10.25 16.64
N THR A 300 5.30 10.75 15.89
CA THR A 300 4.14 11.41 16.49
C THR A 300 2.99 10.44 16.71
N PHE A 301 2.28 10.56 17.82
CA PHE A 301 1.08 9.77 18.10
C PHE A 301 0.11 10.52 19.01
N GLN A 302 -1.16 10.11 19.00
CA GLN A 302 -2.24 10.59 19.82
C GLN A 302 -2.54 9.60 20.96
N SER A 303 -2.73 10.15 22.15
CA SER A 303 -3.17 9.42 23.34
C SER A 303 -4.22 10.26 24.06
N GLY A 304 -5.46 9.76 24.07
CA GLY A 304 -6.63 10.56 24.45
C GLY A 304 -6.80 11.78 23.55
N ASN A 305 -7.00 12.95 24.15
CA ASN A 305 -7.18 14.21 23.42
C ASN A 305 -5.86 14.95 23.12
N ASN A 306 -4.72 14.36 23.45
CA ASN A 306 -3.42 15.01 23.35
C ASN A 306 -2.56 14.34 22.28
N LYS A 307 -1.74 15.15 21.60
CA LYS A 307 -0.70 14.66 20.67
C LYS A 307 0.66 14.65 21.37
N TYR A 308 1.48 13.66 21.06
CA TYR A 308 2.79 13.42 21.65
C TYR A 308 3.84 13.18 20.56
N ILE A 309 5.10 13.45 20.90
CA ILE A 309 6.29 13.01 20.16
C ILE A 309 7.03 12.01 21.03
N ALA A 310 7.18 10.80 20.50
CA ALA A 310 8.15 9.83 20.96
C ALA A 310 9.49 10.10 20.25
N THR A 311 10.56 10.29 21.02
CA THR A 311 11.92 10.44 20.52
C THR A 311 12.74 9.23 20.96
N TYR A 312 13.10 8.37 20.02
CA TYR A 312 14.05 7.29 20.27
C TYR A 312 15.46 7.87 20.24
N GLU A 313 16.17 7.71 21.36
CA GLU A 313 17.47 8.30 21.58
C GLU A 313 18.55 7.54 20.81
N ASN A 314 19.56 8.26 20.29
CA ASN A 314 20.73 7.64 19.65
C ASN A 314 21.54 6.82 20.66
N SER A 315 21.13 5.58 20.88
CA SER A 315 21.68 4.67 21.86
C SER A 315 21.29 3.23 21.51
N ASP A 316 22.08 2.26 21.97
CA ASP A 316 21.75 0.84 21.77
C ASP A 316 20.41 0.48 22.41
N THR A 317 20.13 1.08 23.57
CA THR A 317 18.85 0.91 24.26
C THR A 317 17.67 1.42 23.43
N GLY A 318 17.82 2.59 22.79
CA GLY A 318 16.78 3.16 21.92
C GLY A 318 16.52 2.31 20.68
N ARG A 319 17.58 1.80 20.03
CA ARG A 319 17.47 0.89 18.86
C ARG A 319 16.82 -0.44 19.24
N ALA A 320 17.28 -1.07 20.33
CA ALA A 320 16.71 -2.30 20.82
C ALA A 320 15.24 -2.14 21.24
N LEU A 321 14.86 -0.98 21.79
CA LEU A 321 13.48 -0.68 22.10
C LEU A 321 12.63 -0.56 20.84
N LEU A 322 13.10 0.16 19.82
CA LEU A 322 12.39 0.31 18.55
C LEU A 322 12.13 -1.07 17.91
N GLN A 323 13.13 -1.96 17.87
CA GLN A 323 12.94 -3.33 17.38
C GLN A 323 11.92 -4.11 18.21
N LYS A 324 11.96 -3.98 19.54
CA LYS A 324 10.99 -4.63 20.45
C LYS A 324 9.56 -4.11 20.26
N THR A 325 9.39 -2.84 19.89
CA THR A 325 8.08 -2.21 19.66
C THR A 325 7.53 -2.44 18.25
N ALA A 326 8.00 -3.51 17.58
CA ALA A 326 7.71 -3.79 16.18
C ALA A 326 8.02 -2.57 15.29
N TYR A 327 9.22 -2.02 15.45
CA TYR A 327 9.71 -0.87 14.69
C TYR A 327 8.88 0.40 14.89
N GLY A 328 8.41 0.64 16.13
CA GLY A 328 7.59 1.80 16.47
C GLY A 328 6.14 1.68 16.02
N THR A 329 5.73 0.57 15.42
CA THR A 329 4.32 0.35 15.02
C THR A 329 3.39 0.13 16.20
N VAL A 330 3.93 -0.05 17.41
CA VAL A 330 3.13 -0.03 18.64
C VAL A 330 3.49 1.18 19.48
N ARG A 331 2.44 1.86 19.96
CA ARG A 331 2.57 3.10 20.72
C ARG A 331 3.27 2.87 22.06
N PRO A 332 4.18 3.77 22.44
CA PRO A 332 4.67 3.81 23.80
C PRO A 332 3.60 4.38 24.75
N LYS A 333 3.63 3.97 26.00
CA LYS A 333 2.77 4.53 27.05
C LYS A 333 3.30 5.88 27.51
N VAL A 334 2.44 6.89 27.56
CA VAL A 334 2.83 8.29 27.85
C VAL A 334 3.25 8.54 29.30
N ASP A 335 2.79 7.70 30.22
CA ASP A 335 2.99 7.81 31.67
C ASP A 335 4.13 6.93 32.19
N GLN A 336 4.77 6.15 31.32
CA GLN A 336 5.83 5.23 31.70
C GLN A 336 7.19 5.73 31.21
N GLN A 337 8.13 5.94 32.12
CA GLN A 337 9.52 6.13 31.74
C GLN A 337 10.11 4.80 31.25
N VAL A 338 10.58 4.79 30.01
CA VAL A 338 11.23 3.64 29.40
C VAL A 338 12.62 4.09 28.92
N PRO A 339 13.71 3.42 29.32
CA PRO A 339 15.04 3.75 28.83
C PRO A 339 15.13 3.71 27.31
N GLY A 340 15.85 4.68 26.73
CA GLY A 340 16.07 4.78 25.27
C GLY A 340 14.97 5.51 24.49
N ILE A 341 13.91 5.98 25.15
CA ILE A 341 12.88 6.82 24.54
C ILE A 341 12.49 7.96 25.48
N SER A 342 12.27 9.15 24.92
CA SER A 342 11.65 10.27 25.62
C SER A 342 10.31 10.60 24.98
N ILE A 343 9.30 10.91 25.79
CA ILE A 343 7.95 11.22 25.32
C ILE A 343 7.60 12.63 25.77
N GLN A 344 7.22 13.47 24.82
CA GLN A 344 6.87 14.86 25.08
C GLN A 344 5.49 15.15 24.52
N LYS A 345 4.65 15.82 25.31
CA LYS A 345 3.34 16.30 24.86
C LYS A 345 3.57 17.49 23.91
N ILE A 346 2.89 17.48 22.76
CA ILE A 346 2.86 18.61 21.83
C ILE A 346 1.73 19.55 22.27
N SER A 347 2.03 20.83 22.48
CA SER A 347 0.98 21.84 22.59
C SER A 347 0.43 22.15 21.20
N LEU A 348 -0.88 22.18 21.03
CA LEU A 348 -1.52 22.50 19.74
C LEU A 348 -1.22 23.93 19.26
N ASP A 349 -0.69 24.79 20.14
CA ASP A 349 -0.27 26.16 19.85
C ASP A 349 1.09 26.25 19.12
N ASP A 350 1.86 25.16 19.01
CA ASP A 350 3.19 25.18 18.37
C ASP A 350 3.18 25.01 16.84
N LYS A 351 1.99 24.85 16.22
CA LYS A 351 1.86 24.72 14.75
C LYS A 351 2.27 25.98 13.97
N GLU A 352 2.39 27.14 14.62
CA GLU A 352 2.80 28.38 13.94
C GLU A 352 4.31 28.63 13.89
N LYS A 353 5.16 27.84 14.56
CA LYS A 353 6.60 28.19 14.68
C LYS A 353 7.62 27.23 14.07
N ASN A 354 7.25 26.07 13.54
CA ASN A 354 8.21 25.25 12.79
C ASN A 354 7.57 24.20 11.88
N PRO A 355 7.10 24.56 10.68
CA PRO A 355 7.25 23.69 9.55
C PRO A 355 8.70 23.85 9.09
N GLN A 356 9.64 23.04 9.59
CA GLN A 356 10.81 22.76 8.76
C GLN A 356 10.31 21.94 7.56
N LYS A 357 9.69 22.65 6.60
CA LYS A 357 9.87 22.34 5.19
C LYS A 357 11.38 22.39 5.01
N VAL A 358 12.01 21.21 5.01
CA VAL A 358 13.33 21.05 4.44
C VAL A 358 13.28 21.78 3.10
N LYS A 359 14.10 22.83 2.95
CA LYS A 359 14.21 23.55 1.70
C LYS A 359 14.60 22.52 0.65
N ARG A 360 13.66 22.18 -0.24
CA ARG A 360 13.90 21.43 -1.46
C ARG A 360 15.09 22.09 -2.16
N ARG A 361 16.12 21.32 -2.53
CA ARG A 361 17.08 21.82 -3.51
C ARG A 361 16.28 22.15 -4.78
N PRO A 362 16.56 23.27 -5.47
CA PRO A 362 15.96 23.53 -6.77
C PRO A 362 16.24 22.36 -7.71
N ASN A 363 15.23 21.97 -8.45
CA ASN A 363 15.36 20.99 -9.52
C ASN A 363 16.37 21.55 -10.56
N PRO A 364 17.47 20.85 -10.90
CA PRO A 364 18.44 21.35 -11.89
C PRO A 364 17.84 21.60 -13.28
N ASN A 365 16.65 21.05 -13.55
CA ASN A 365 15.95 21.18 -14.83
C ASN A 365 14.84 22.23 -14.85
N GLU A 366 14.57 22.94 -13.75
CA GLU A 366 13.69 24.11 -13.74
C GLU A 366 14.48 25.37 -14.10
N GLY A 367 14.91 25.48 -15.36
CA GLY A 367 15.68 26.65 -15.77
C GLY A 367 16.34 26.61 -17.13
N ILE A 368 15.72 26.02 -18.16
CA ILE A 368 16.04 26.36 -19.55
C ILE A 368 14.74 26.30 -20.36
N ASN A 369 14.07 27.44 -20.44
CA ASN A 369 13.22 27.85 -21.57
C ASN A 369 12.85 29.31 -21.32
N SER A 370 13.74 30.20 -21.78
CA SER A 370 13.44 31.61 -22.08
C SER A 370 13.57 31.79 -23.58
#